data_AF-A0A067NJH6-F1
#
_entry.id   AF-A0A067NJH6-F1
#
_cell.length_a   1.000
_cell.length_b   1.000
_cell.length_c   1.000
_cell.angle_alpha   90.00
_cell.angle_beta   90.00
_cell.angle_gamma   90.00
#
_symmetry.space_group_name_H-M   'P 1'
#
loop_
_entity.id
_entity.type
_entity.pdbx_description
1 polymer ?
#
loop_
_entity_poly.entity_id
_entity_poly.type
_entity_poly.pdbx_seq_one_letter_code
_entity_poly.pdbx_strand_id
1 'polypeptide(L)'
;MANLDSFVKSSKPRPTPIATSQEIRDRESTFVAYAYRAYSPQEAGEVVKHVKHVVHGSKPATHEIAAWRCMVLRPGHTGLAGPDDFQLQAGSDDDGEKWAGEKILKVMQTESVLDAVVIVSRWYGGTMLGPARFSHVETCTHEVCRMFKRKDEMDECMSTLDSLDDILANLRSQLEDLRGGEHTATLAEKQLTSRNEHAKRPDYTAMVLAEDLPKAKRLINAREKAIQAVKLSIGKSASSTAARIPKSAQ
;
A
#
# COMPACT_ATOMS: atom_id res chain seq x y z
N MET A 1 28.87 -15.49 -21.08
CA MET A 1 27.68 -16.21 -21.56
C MET A 1 26.71 -16.30 -20.40
N ALA A 2 25.56 -15.63 -20.47
CA ALA A 2 24.56 -15.71 -19.41
C ALA A 2 23.80 -17.04 -19.55
N ASN A 3 23.88 -17.90 -18.53
CA ASN A 3 23.23 -19.21 -18.53
C ASN A 3 21.73 -19.08 -18.18
N LEU A 4 20.92 -19.92 -18.83
CA LEU A 4 19.45 -20.01 -18.71
C LEU A 4 18.95 -20.11 -17.25
N ASP A 5 19.79 -20.58 -16.32
CA ASP A 5 19.47 -20.70 -14.89
C ASP A 5 19.36 -19.37 -14.13
N SER A 6 19.95 -18.27 -14.63
CA SER A 6 19.77 -16.95 -14.00
C SER A 6 18.38 -16.36 -14.26
N PHE A 7 17.68 -16.84 -15.30
CA PHE A 7 16.34 -16.40 -15.67
C PHE A 7 15.22 -17.01 -14.80
N VAL A 8 15.51 -18.10 -14.08
CA VAL A 8 14.48 -18.88 -13.36
C VAL A 8 14.31 -18.44 -11.88
N LYS A 9 15.19 -17.57 -11.36
CA LYS A 9 15.24 -17.20 -9.92
C LYS A 9 14.74 -15.79 -9.58
N SER A 10 13.78 -15.26 -10.33
CA SER A 10 12.99 -14.12 -9.88
C SER A 10 11.52 -14.46 -10.07
N SER A 11 10.96 -15.28 -9.18
CA SER A 11 9.51 -15.47 -9.10
C SER A 11 8.88 -14.24 -8.43
N LYS A 12 9.04 -13.05 -9.02
CA LYS A 12 8.16 -11.94 -8.66
C LYS A 12 6.73 -12.47 -8.82
N PRO A 13 5.88 -12.35 -7.79
CA PRO A 13 4.50 -12.77 -7.92
C PRO A 13 3.88 -12.03 -9.09
N ARG A 14 2.95 -12.69 -9.81
CA ARG A 14 2.28 -12.07 -10.94
C ARG A 14 1.56 -10.81 -10.45
N PRO A 15 1.60 -9.69 -11.21
CA PRO A 15 0.86 -8.50 -10.85
C PRO A 15 -0.62 -8.82 -10.64
N THR A 16 -1.19 -8.33 -9.55
CA THR A 16 -2.63 -8.45 -9.26
C THR A 16 -3.27 -7.08 -9.25
N PRO A 17 -4.49 -6.92 -9.81
CA PRO A 17 -5.16 -5.63 -9.82
C PRO A 17 -5.56 -5.26 -8.39
N ILE A 18 -5.27 -4.01 -8.01
CA ILE A 18 -5.77 -3.41 -6.76
C ILE A 18 -7.26 -3.11 -6.90
N ALA A 19 -7.69 -2.68 -8.09
CA ALA A 19 -9.08 -2.41 -8.40
C ALA A 19 -9.43 -2.85 -9.83
N THR A 20 -10.71 -3.18 -10.02
CA THR A 20 -11.32 -3.52 -11.30
C THR A 20 -12.67 -2.81 -11.37
N SER A 21 -12.96 -2.13 -12.48
CA SER A 21 -14.23 -1.42 -12.66
C SER A 21 -15.39 -2.40 -12.86
N GLN A 22 -16.60 -1.89 -12.77
CA GLN A 22 -17.73 -2.57 -13.40
C GLN A 22 -17.55 -2.62 -14.91
N GLU A 23 -18.12 -3.67 -15.50
CA GLU A 23 -18.13 -3.85 -16.94
C GLU A 23 -19.18 -2.95 -17.59
N ILE A 24 -18.76 -2.11 -18.54
CA ILE A 24 -19.67 -1.31 -19.36
C ILE A 24 -19.87 -2.01 -20.71
N ARG A 25 -21.13 -2.19 -21.12
CA ARG A 25 -21.51 -2.70 -22.44
C ARG A 25 -22.25 -1.64 -23.23
N ASP A 26 -21.82 -1.39 -24.47
CA ASP A 26 -22.48 -0.48 -25.41
C ASP A 26 -22.28 -0.96 -26.85
N ARG A 27 -23.40 -1.22 -27.56
CA ARG A 27 -23.43 -1.76 -28.93
C ARG A 27 -22.41 -2.88 -29.13
N GLU A 28 -22.53 -3.90 -28.28
CA GLU A 28 -21.68 -5.10 -28.22
C GLU A 28 -20.20 -4.85 -27.88
N SER A 29 -19.76 -3.59 -27.78
CA SER A 29 -18.45 -3.27 -27.23
C SER A 29 -18.49 -3.40 -25.71
N THR A 30 -17.41 -3.91 -25.14
CA THR A 30 -17.26 -4.10 -23.70
C THR A 30 -16.03 -3.35 -23.21
N PHE A 31 -16.14 -2.70 -22.04
CA PHE A 31 -15.06 -1.96 -21.40
C PHE A 31 -14.90 -2.43 -19.95
N VAL A 32 -13.66 -2.70 -19.55
CA VAL A 32 -13.28 -2.98 -18.16
C VAL A 32 -11.96 -2.27 -17.87
N ALA A 33 -11.90 -1.54 -16.76
CA ALA A 33 -10.66 -0.95 -16.29
C ALA A 33 -10.04 -1.77 -15.16
N TYR A 34 -8.71 -1.70 -15.09
CA TYR A 34 -7.90 -2.28 -14.01
C TYR A 34 -6.91 -1.23 -13.53
N ALA A 35 -6.71 -1.16 -12.20
CA ALA A 35 -5.64 -0.37 -11.60
C ALA A 35 -4.64 -1.31 -10.90
N TYR A 36 -3.37 -1.16 -11.22
CA TYR A 36 -2.27 -1.90 -10.61
C TYR A 36 -1.27 -0.93 -9.98
N ARG A 37 -0.53 -1.40 -8.97
CA ARG A 37 0.67 -0.70 -8.49
C ARG A 37 1.74 -0.72 -9.58
N ALA A 38 2.39 0.42 -9.78
CA ALA A 38 3.57 0.53 -10.63
C ALA A 38 4.42 1.71 -10.16
N TYR A 39 5.65 1.43 -9.73
CA TYR A 39 6.58 2.42 -9.18
C TYR A 39 7.58 2.92 -10.22
N SER A 40 7.47 2.46 -11.48
CA SER A 40 8.25 2.97 -12.59
C SER A 40 7.50 2.78 -13.92
N PRO A 41 7.81 3.58 -14.95
CA PRO A 41 7.25 3.36 -16.29
C PRO A 41 7.58 1.97 -16.87
N GLN A 42 8.74 1.40 -16.51
CA GLN A 42 9.10 0.05 -16.93
C GLN A 42 8.14 -0.97 -16.33
N GLU A 43 7.90 -0.91 -15.02
CA GLU A 43 6.95 -1.79 -14.33
C GLU A 43 5.53 -1.62 -14.87
N ALA A 44 5.09 -0.38 -15.12
CA ALA A 44 3.81 -0.11 -15.78
C ALA A 44 3.71 -0.85 -17.13
N GLY A 45 4.75 -0.78 -17.96
CA GLY A 45 4.80 -1.51 -19.23
C GLY A 45 4.81 -3.04 -19.08
N GLU A 46 5.44 -3.57 -18.02
CA GLU A 46 5.39 -5.00 -17.69
C GLU A 46 3.97 -5.44 -17.29
N VAL A 47 3.25 -4.62 -16.54
CA VAL A 47 1.84 -4.87 -16.18
C VAL A 47 0.93 -4.81 -17.41
N VAL A 48 1.11 -3.83 -18.30
CA VAL A 48 0.33 -3.76 -19.56
C VAL A 48 0.52 -5.03 -20.38
N LYS A 49 1.78 -5.50 -20.53
CA LYS A 49 2.07 -6.77 -21.20
C LYS A 49 1.45 -7.97 -20.48
N HIS A 50 1.44 -7.96 -19.14
CA HIS A 50 0.80 -9.00 -18.34
C HIS A 50 -0.72 -9.06 -18.60
N VAL A 51 -1.40 -7.91 -18.60
CA VAL A 51 -2.84 -7.85 -18.89
C VAL A 51 -3.11 -8.39 -20.30
N LYS A 52 -2.38 -7.89 -21.30
CA LYS A 52 -2.56 -8.26 -22.71
C LYS A 52 -2.35 -9.75 -22.98
N HIS A 53 -1.26 -10.34 -22.46
CA HIS A 53 -0.85 -11.69 -22.85
C HIS A 53 -1.23 -12.78 -21.83
N VAL A 54 -1.46 -12.42 -20.58
CA VAL A 54 -1.74 -13.39 -19.50
C VAL A 54 -3.17 -13.29 -19.03
N VAL A 55 -3.62 -12.10 -18.61
CA VAL A 55 -5.00 -11.92 -18.11
C VAL A 55 -6.01 -12.12 -19.23
N HIS A 56 -5.78 -11.51 -20.39
CA HIS A 56 -6.62 -11.63 -21.58
C HIS A 56 -6.07 -12.62 -22.62
N GLY A 57 -5.08 -13.45 -22.27
CA GLY A 57 -4.47 -14.38 -23.21
C GLY A 57 -5.46 -15.34 -23.88
N SER A 58 -6.50 -15.77 -23.16
CA SER A 58 -7.55 -16.63 -23.70
C SER A 58 -8.59 -15.90 -24.54
N LYS A 59 -8.80 -14.60 -24.30
CA LYS A 59 -9.75 -13.74 -25.03
C LYS A 59 -9.19 -12.32 -25.15
N PRO A 60 -8.28 -12.10 -26.12
CA PRO A 60 -7.59 -10.82 -26.26
C PRO A 60 -8.57 -9.65 -26.42
N ALA A 61 -8.31 -8.56 -25.71
CA ALA A 61 -9.00 -7.30 -25.97
C ALA A 61 -8.58 -6.75 -27.35
N THR A 62 -9.46 -5.97 -27.97
CA THR A 62 -9.11 -5.24 -29.19
C THR A 62 -8.11 -4.13 -28.89
N HIS A 63 -8.25 -3.48 -27.73
CA HIS A 63 -7.38 -2.40 -27.27
C HIS A 63 -7.12 -2.51 -25.77
N GLU A 64 -5.85 -2.40 -25.38
CA GLU A 64 -5.37 -2.29 -24.00
C GLU A 64 -4.84 -0.88 -23.74
N ILE A 65 -5.76 0.05 -23.55
CA ILE A 65 -5.45 1.48 -23.44
C ILE A 65 -4.87 1.72 -22.04
N ALA A 66 -3.72 2.37 -21.91
CA ALA A 66 -3.05 2.49 -20.63
C ALA A 66 -2.58 3.93 -20.34
N ALA A 67 -2.51 4.27 -19.06
CA ALA A 67 -1.76 5.41 -18.57
C ALA A 67 -1.12 5.11 -17.22
N TRP A 68 -0.01 5.76 -16.93
CA TRP A 68 0.72 5.60 -15.67
C TRP A 68 1.23 6.93 -15.16
N ARG A 69 1.41 6.98 -13.83
CA ARG A 69 2.01 8.10 -13.11
C ARG A 69 2.86 7.52 -11.99
N CYS A 70 4.18 7.61 -12.11
CA CYS A 70 5.12 7.00 -11.17
C CYS A 70 6.02 8.07 -10.57
N MET A 71 6.09 8.12 -9.24
CA MET A 71 7.08 8.91 -8.52
C MET A 71 8.38 8.11 -8.46
N VAL A 72 9.39 8.58 -9.17
CA VAL A 72 10.65 7.84 -9.31
C VAL A 72 11.81 8.64 -8.76
N LEU A 73 12.79 7.93 -8.21
CA LEU A 73 14.04 8.52 -7.75
C LEU A 73 14.81 9.12 -8.93
N ARG A 74 15.28 10.35 -8.79
CA ARG A 74 16.13 11.00 -9.78
C ARG A 74 17.48 10.28 -9.86
N PRO A 75 18.07 10.15 -11.08
CA PRO A 75 19.39 9.56 -11.22
C PRO A 75 20.43 10.27 -10.37
N GLY A 76 21.20 9.52 -9.58
CA GLY A 76 22.24 10.06 -8.69
C GLY A 76 21.74 10.56 -7.33
N HIS A 77 20.44 10.51 -7.07
CA HIS A 77 19.86 10.84 -5.76
C HIS A 77 19.70 9.59 -4.89
N THR A 78 19.55 9.78 -3.57
CA THR A 78 19.45 8.68 -2.59
C THR A 78 18.05 8.46 -2.05
N GLY A 79 17.16 9.44 -2.20
CA GLY A 79 15.80 9.45 -1.65
C GLY A 79 15.74 9.95 -0.21
N LEU A 80 16.89 10.25 0.41
CA LEU A 80 17.00 10.67 1.81
C LEU A 80 17.10 12.20 1.98
N ALA A 81 17.48 12.94 0.92
CA ALA A 81 17.68 14.39 1.01
C ALA A 81 16.38 15.20 0.92
N GLY A 82 15.25 14.54 0.69
CA GLY A 82 13.92 15.14 0.70
C GLY A 82 13.15 14.95 -0.61
N PRO A 83 12.04 15.68 -0.81
CA PRO A 83 11.17 15.55 -1.98
C PRO A 83 11.88 15.82 -3.31
N ASP A 84 12.92 16.66 -3.28
CA ASP A 84 13.71 16.99 -4.46
C ASP A 84 14.57 15.83 -4.97
N ASP A 85 14.63 14.70 -4.27
CA ASP A 85 15.26 13.50 -4.81
C ASP A 85 14.34 12.76 -5.80
N PHE A 86 13.07 13.14 -5.90
CA PHE A 86 12.07 12.44 -6.70
C PHE A 86 11.57 13.29 -7.87
N GLN A 87 11.10 12.60 -8.91
CA GLN A 87 10.44 13.22 -10.05
C GLN A 87 9.22 12.40 -10.46
N LEU A 88 8.20 13.08 -11.00
CA LEU A 88 7.04 12.42 -11.57
C LEU A 88 7.33 12.05 -13.03
N GLN A 89 7.28 10.75 -13.34
CA GLN A 89 7.25 10.25 -14.72
C GLN A 89 5.83 9.77 -15.06
N ALA A 90 5.21 10.39 -16.05
CA ALA A 90 3.87 10.06 -16.50
C ALA A 90 3.85 9.80 -18.01
N GLY A 91 2.95 8.93 -18.45
CA GLY A 91 2.80 8.59 -19.86
C GLY A 91 1.52 7.80 -20.12
N SER A 92 1.24 7.56 -21.38
CA SER A 92 0.06 6.81 -21.83
C SER A 92 0.33 6.07 -23.13
N ASP A 93 -0.45 5.02 -23.38
CA ASP A 93 -0.48 4.24 -24.62
C ASP A 93 -1.94 4.07 -25.06
N ASP A 94 -2.22 4.38 -26.32
CA ASP A 94 -3.56 4.27 -26.91
C ASP A 94 -3.89 2.83 -27.36
N ASP A 95 -2.89 1.97 -27.58
CA ASP A 95 -3.02 0.63 -28.20
C ASP A 95 -3.94 0.61 -29.44
N GLY A 96 -3.80 1.61 -30.32
CA GLY A 96 -4.60 1.76 -31.54
C GLY A 96 -5.95 2.48 -31.35
N GLU A 97 -6.39 2.67 -30.10
CA GLU A 97 -7.58 3.45 -29.78
C GLU A 97 -7.24 4.94 -29.59
N LYS A 98 -6.90 5.60 -30.71
CA LYS A 98 -6.36 6.98 -30.74
C LYS A 98 -7.02 7.94 -29.74
N TRP A 99 -6.18 8.67 -29.02
CA TRP A 99 -6.49 9.71 -28.03
C TRP A 99 -7.05 9.22 -26.69
N ALA A 100 -7.26 7.91 -26.50
CA ALA A 100 -7.89 7.41 -25.29
C ALA A 100 -6.93 7.33 -24.09
N GLY A 101 -5.64 7.05 -24.31
CA GLY A 101 -4.64 6.98 -23.25
C GLY A 101 -4.48 8.32 -22.52
N GLU A 102 -4.51 9.44 -23.25
CA GLU A 102 -4.47 10.77 -22.65
C GLU A 102 -5.71 11.06 -21.78
N LYS A 103 -6.88 10.49 -22.12
CA LYS A 103 -8.08 10.58 -21.28
C LYS A 103 -7.88 9.88 -19.95
N ILE A 104 -7.33 8.66 -19.96
CA ILE A 104 -7.02 7.92 -18.74
C ILE A 104 -6.04 8.73 -17.88
N LEU A 105 -4.96 9.25 -18.50
CA LEU A 105 -3.96 10.05 -17.79
C LEU A 105 -4.57 11.29 -17.13
N LYS A 106 -5.44 12.01 -17.84
CA LYS A 106 -6.14 13.20 -17.30
C LYS A 106 -7.03 12.85 -16.11
N VAL A 107 -7.72 11.70 -16.15
CA VAL A 107 -8.52 11.23 -15.02
C VAL A 107 -7.62 10.89 -13.83
N MET A 108 -6.51 10.18 -14.05
CA MET A 108 -5.55 9.87 -12.98
C MET A 108 -4.97 11.13 -12.33
N GLN A 109 -4.71 12.19 -13.11
CA GLN A 109 -4.29 13.49 -12.60
C GLN A 109 -5.38 14.15 -11.75
N THR A 110 -6.62 14.14 -12.24
CA THR A 110 -7.78 14.73 -11.56
C THR A 110 -8.06 14.04 -10.22
N GLU A 111 -7.93 12.72 -10.19
CA GLU A 111 -8.13 11.90 -8.98
C GLU A 111 -6.86 11.86 -8.10
N SER A 112 -5.75 12.47 -8.53
CA SER A 112 -4.46 12.46 -7.83
C SER A 112 -3.89 11.06 -7.55
N VAL A 113 -4.09 10.12 -8.47
CA VAL A 113 -3.53 8.76 -8.37
C VAL A 113 -2.08 8.75 -8.85
N LEU A 114 -1.18 8.25 -8.00
CA LEU A 114 0.25 8.07 -8.25
C LEU A 114 0.66 6.62 -7.99
N ASP A 115 1.86 6.27 -8.42
CA ASP A 115 2.47 4.94 -8.33
C ASP A 115 1.56 3.81 -8.80
N ALA A 116 0.88 4.11 -9.91
CA ALA A 116 -0.11 3.24 -10.51
C ALA A 116 -0.06 3.28 -12.03
N VAL A 117 -0.52 2.18 -12.61
CA VAL A 117 -0.94 2.10 -14.01
C VAL A 117 -2.42 1.74 -14.05
N VAL A 118 -3.17 2.49 -14.85
CA VAL A 118 -4.56 2.17 -15.18
C VAL A 118 -4.63 1.69 -16.61
N ILE A 119 -5.29 0.56 -16.81
CA ILE A 119 -5.48 -0.09 -18.10
C ILE A 119 -6.98 -0.23 -18.34
N VAL A 120 -7.48 0.34 -19.42
CA VAL A 120 -8.86 0.15 -19.88
C VAL A 120 -8.82 -0.78 -21.09
N SER A 121 -9.36 -1.97 -20.89
CA SER A 121 -9.45 -3.00 -21.91
C SER A 121 -10.78 -2.88 -22.63
N ARG A 122 -10.73 -2.79 -23.96
CA ARG A 122 -11.93 -2.75 -24.81
C ARG A 122 -11.98 -3.96 -25.73
N TRP A 123 -13.11 -4.66 -25.74
CA TRP A 123 -13.47 -5.62 -26.78
C TRP A 123 -14.45 -4.95 -27.75
N TYR A 124 -14.06 -4.79 -29.01
CA TYR A 124 -14.88 -4.14 -30.03
C TYR A 124 -16.04 -5.02 -30.49
N GLY A 125 -17.24 -4.46 -30.45
CA GLY A 125 -18.49 -5.15 -30.83
C GLY A 125 -18.93 -4.96 -32.28
N GLY A 126 -18.06 -4.57 -33.20
CA GLY A 126 -18.44 -4.41 -34.61
C GLY A 126 -19.09 -3.06 -34.98
N THR A 127 -19.57 -2.27 -34.00
CA THR A 127 -20.15 -0.94 -34.24
C THR A 127 -19.29 0.21 -33.73
N MET A 128 -19.03 1.21 -34.58
CA MET A 128 -18.31 2.43 -34.18
C MET A 128 -19.11 3.24 -33.16
N LEU A 129 -18.52 3.47 -31.98
CA LEU A 129 -19.11 4.28 -30.90
C LEU A 129 -18.85 5.78 -31.06
N GLY A 130 -17.91 6.17 -31.92
CA GLY A 130 -17.49 7.57 -32.04
C GLY A 130 -17.00 8.13 -30.70
N PRO A 131 -17.40 9.34 -30.31
CA PRO A 131 -17.00 9.96 -29.04
C PRO A 131 -17.44 9.21 -27.78
N ALA A 132 -18.53 8.41 -27.84
CA ALA A 132 -19.08 7.73 -26.66
C ALA A 132 -18.09 6.76 -26.01
N ARG A 133 -17.16 6.18 -26.79
CA ARG A 133 -16.10 5.31 -26.25
C ARG A 133 -15.23 6.01 -25.22
N PHE A 134 -14.95 7.31 -25.41
CA PHE A 134 -14.12 8.07 -24.49
C PHE A 134 -14.82 8.26 -23.14
N SER A 135 -16.14 8.48 -23.16
CA SER A 135 -16.94 8.56 -21.93
C SER A 135 -16.92 7.25 -21.14
N HIS A 136 -16.96 6.10 -21.84
CA HIS A 136 -16.85 4.78 -21.19
C HIS A 136 -15.46 4.56 -20.60
N VAL A 137 -14.40 4.92 -21.33
CA VAL A 137 -13.00 4.88 -20.86
C VAL A 137 -12.82 5.74 -19.61
N GLU A 138 -13.27 6.99 -19.65
CA GLU A 138 -13.19 7.92 -18.51
C GLU A 138 -14.00 7.40 -17.31
N THR A 139 -15.21 6.88 -17.53
CA THR A 139 -16.07 6.33 -16.48
C THR A 139 -15.41 5.15 -15.76
N CYS A 140 -14.92 4.15 -16.51
CA CYS A 140 -14.24 3.00 -15.91
C CYS A 140 -12.96 3.45 -15.16
N THR A 141 -12.23 4.43 -15.72
CA THR A 141 -11.01 4.98 -15.11
C THR A 141 -11.31 5.68 -13.78
N HIS A 142 -12.34 6.51 -13.71
CA HIS A 142 -12.76 7.18 -12.47
C HIS A 142 -13.11 6.15 -11.37
N GLU A 143 -13.82 5.09 -11.73
CA GLU A 143 -14.20 4.04 -10.78
C GLU A 143 -12.96 3.37 -10.17
N VAL A 144 -12.05 2.85 -11.00
CA VAL A 144 -10.85 2.17 -10.49
C VAL A 144 -9.92 3.11 -9.74
N CYS A 145 -9.81 4.38 -10.15
CA CYS A 145 -9.00 5.37 -9.43
C CYS A 145 -9.53 5.60 -8.00
N ARG A 146 -10.85 5.71 -7.83
CA ARG A 146 -11.46 5.89 -6.50
C ARG A 146 -11.27 4.66 -5.61
N MET A 147 -11.47 3.47 -6.17
CA MET A 147 -11.25 2.22 -5.47
C MET A 147 -9.78 2.02 -5.09
N PHE A 148 -8.86 2.34 -6.01
CA PHE A 148 -7.43 2.28 -5.78
C PHE A 148 -7.03 3.16 -4.59
N LYS A 149 -7.44 4.43 -4.57
CA LYS A 149 -7.13 5.35 -3.47
C LYS A 149 -7.63 4.87 -2.13
N ARG A 150 -8.85 4.30 -2.07
CA ARG A 150 -9.40 3.80 -0.82
C ARG A 150 -8.58 2.64 -0.26
N LYS A 151 -8.13 1.74 -1.13
CA LYS A 151 -7.28 0.60 -0.76
C LYS A 151 -5.86 1.05 -0.40
N ASP A 152 -5.31 2.01 -1.13
CA ASP A 152 -4.03 2.64 -0.83
C ASP A 152 -4.02 3.29 0.56
N GLU A 153 -5.03 4.12 0.85
CA GLU A 153 -5.20 4.72 2.19
C GLU A 153 -5.39 3.67 3.29
N MET A 154 -6.04 2.54 2.98
CA MET A 154 -6.18 1.44 3.93
C MET A 154 -4.84 0.76 4.20
N ASP A 155 -4.07 0.45 3.16
CA ASP A 155 -2.74 -0.17 3.28
C ASP A 155 -1.81 0.72 4.13
N GLU A 156 -1.82 2.04 3.91
CA GLU A 156 -1.08 3.01 4.73
C GLU A 156 -1.53 2.99 6.19
N CYS A 157 -2.84 2.97 6.45
CA CYS A 157 -3.37 2.89 7.80
C CYS A 157 -2.93 1.59 8.49
N MET A 158 -2.91 0.47 7.76
CA MET A 158 -2.48 -0.82 8.28
C MET A 158 -1.00 -0.83 8.63
N SER A 159 -0.13 -0.35 7.73
CA SER A 159 1.30 -0.21 8.00
C SER A 159 1.57 0.68 9.21
N THR A 160 0.79 1.77 9.36
CA THR A 160 0.88 2.66 10.52
C THR A 160 0.45 1.94 11.81
N LEU A 161 -0.66 1.20 11.78
CA LEU A 161 -1.13 0.44 12.94
C LEU A 161 -0.12 -0.62 13.40
N ASP A 162 0.45 -1.38 12.48
CA ASP A 162 1.46 -2.39 12.79
C ASP A 162 2.68 -1.76 13.47
N SER A 163 3.16 -0.63 12.93
CA SER A 163 4.27 0.13 13.51
C SER A 163 3.95 0.64 14.93
N LEU A 164 2.73 1.16 15.13
CA LEU A 164 2.29 1.64 16.45
C LEU A 164 2.13 0.50 17.46
N ASP A 165 1.65 -0.67 17.01
CA ASP A 165 1.53 -1.86 17.86
C ASP A 165 2.90 -2.37 18.31
N ASP A 166 3.89 -2.41 17.41
CA ASP A 166 5.26 -2.79 17.75
C ASP A 166 5.90 -1.79 18.73
N ILE A 167 5.71 -0.48 18.52
CA ILE A 167 6.17 0.56 19.46
C ILE A 167 5.51 0.38 20.84
N LEU A 168 4.19 0.14 20.86
CA LEU A 168 3.44 -0.02 22.10
C LEU A 168 3.87 -1.29 22.86
N ALA A 169 4.11 -2.39 22.14
CA ALA A 169 4.61 -3.64 22.73
C ALA A 169 5.99 -3.44 23.38
N ASN A 170 6.91 -2.75 22.68
CA ASN A 170 8.24 -2.45 23.20
C ASN A 170 8.18 -1.57 24.45
N LEU A 171 7.41 -0.47 24.41
CA LEU A 171 7.26 0.43 25.56
C LEU A 171 6.64 -0.25 26.78
N ARG A 172 5.67 -1.17 26.56
CA ARG A 172 5.10 -1.97 27.65
C ARG A 172 6.15 -2.89 28.27
N SER A 173 6.97 -3.56 27.45
CA SER A 173 8.08 -4.37 27.96
C SER A 173 9.06 -3.54 28.80
N GLN A 174 9.47 -2.37 28.30
CA GLN A 174 10.36 -1.46 29.05
C GLN A 174 9.77 -1.02 30.39
N LEU A 175 8.46 -0.72 30.43
CA LEU A 175 7.78 -0.34 31.66
C LEU A 175 7.74 -1.51 32.67
N GLU A 176 7.50 -2.73 32.20
CA GLU A 176 7.53 -3.93 33.04
C GLU A 176 8.95 -4.21 33.58
N ASP A 177 10.00 -4.02 32.78
CA ASP A 177 11.38 -4.17 33.26
C ASP A 177 11.73 -3.14 34.36
N LEU A 178 11.28 -1.89 34.20
CA LEU A 178 11.44 -0.84 35.23
C LEU A 178 10.66 -1.14 36.52
N ARG A 179 9.50 -1.80 36.43
CA ARG A 179 8.70 -2.23 37.58
C ARG A 179 9.24 -3.51 38.22
N GLY A 180 9.66 -4.48 37.42
CA GLY A 180 10.20 -5.77 37.83
C GLY A 180 11.58 -5.68 38.48
N GLY A 181 12.33 -4.61 38.19
CA GLY A 181 13.55 -4.24 38.93
C GLY A 181 13.31 -3.94 40.42
N GLU A 182 12.06 -3.70 40.86
CA GLU A 182 11.73 -3.50 42.28
C GLU A 182 11.46 -4.81 43.06
N HIS A 183 11.37 -5.98 42.41
CA HIS A 183 10.91 -7.22 43.09
C HIS A 183 11.75 -8.49 42.90
N THR A 184 12.99 -8.39 42.42
CA THR A 184 13.86 -9.57 42.27
C THR A 184 14.82 -9.76 43.44
N ALA A 185 14.26 -10.24 44.56
CA ALA A 185 15.05 -11.00 45.55
C ALA A 185 14.47 -12.39 45.89
N THR A 186 13.25 -12.77 45.46
CA THR A 186 12.64 -14.02 45.98
C THR A 186 11.82 -14.89 45.02
N LEU A 187 11.82 -14.66 43.70
CA LEU A 187 10.96 -15.44 42.77
C LEU A 187 11.67 -15.96 41.50
N ALA A 188 12.99 -16.18 41.57
CA ALA A 188 13.81 -16.52 40.41
C ALA A 188 13.53 -17.91 39.76
N GLU A 189 12.76 -18.81 40.39
CA GLU A 189 12.64 -20.20 39.89
C GLU A 189 11.30 -20.56 39.23
N LYS A 190 10.27 -19.72 39.26
CA LYS A 190 8.96 -20.03 38.63
C LYS A 190 8.67 -19.34 37.29
N GLN A 191 9.56 -18.46 36.82
CA GLN A 191 9.28 -17.59 35.67
C GLN A 191 9.84 -18.05 34.32
N LEU A 192 10.62 -19.14 34.26
CA LEU A 192 11.20 -19.59 32.98
C LEU A 192 10.20 -20.28 32.04
N THR A 193 9.03 -20.71 32.53
CA THR A 193 8.02 -21.41 31.69
C THR A 193 6.87 -20.53 31.20
N SER A 194 6.79 -19.25 31.61
CA SER A 194 5.69 -18.35 31.21
C SER A 194 6.12 -17.07 30.48
N ARG A 195 7.41 -16.87 30.23
CA ARG A 195 7.96 -15.65 29.60
C ARG A 195 7.68 -15.51 28.09
N ASN A 196 6.97 -16.46 27.49
CA ASN A 196 6.76 -16.49 26.03
C ASN A 196 5.30 -16.40 25.59
N GLU A 197 4.39 -15.90 26.44
CA GLU A 197 3.15 -15.32 25.93
C GLU A 197 3.47 -13.90 25.44
N HIS A 198 4.05 -13.80 24.24
CA HIS A 198 4.00 -12.57 23.47
C HIS A 198 2.54 -12.11 23.46
N ALA A 199 2.25 -10.96 24.05
CA ALA A 199 0.91 -10.37 24.05
C ALA A 199 0.37 -10.46 22.61
N LYS A 200 -0.70 -11.24 22.41
CA LYS A 200 -1.22 -11.55 21.08
C LYS A 200 -1.42 -10.24 20.31
N ARG A 201 -0.75 -10.13 19.17
CA ARG A 201 -0.91 -8.99 18.26
C ARG A 201 -2.41 -8.82 17.95
N PRO A 202 -2.91 -7.58 17.89
CA PRO A 202 -4.27 -7.33 17.47
C PRO A 202 -4.52 -7.91 16.07
N ASP A 203 -5.66 -8.55 15.88
CA ASP A 203 -6.08 -9.05 14.56
C ASP A 203 -6.98 -8.01 13.88
N TYR A 204 -6.52 -7.53 12.72
CA TYR A 204 -7.22 -6.54 11.91
C TYR A 204 -7.90 -7.13 10.66
N THR A 205 -7.83 -8.44 10.45
CA THR A 205 -8.27 -9.11 9.22
C THR A 205 -9.71 -8.73 8.82
N ALA A 206 -10.64 -8.75 9.76
CA ALA A 206 -12.05 -8.42 9.49
C ALA A 206 -12.26 -6.95 9.08
N MET A 207 -11.45 -6.02 9.60
CA MET A 207 -11.53 -4.60 9.25
C MET A 207 -10.98 -4.35 7.85
N VAL A 208 -9.88 -5.02 7.50
CA VAL A 208 -9.27 -4.95 6.17
C VAL A 208 -10.24 -5.49 5.11
N LEU A 209 -10.83 -6.66 5.36
CA LEU A 209 -11.81 -7.27 4.45
C LEU A 209 -13.06 -6.39 4.25
N ALA A 210 -13.44 -5.61 5.24
CA ALA A 210 -14.58 -4.69 5.17
C ALA A 210 -14.23 -3.32 4.58
N GLU A 211 -12.95 -3.04 4.28
CA GLU A 211 -12.44 -1.73 3.84
C GLU A 211 -12.88 -0.56 4.76
N ASP A 212 -12.98 -0.80 6.08
CA ASP A 212 -13.50 0.17 7.08
C ASP A 212 -12.43 1.19 7.50
N LEU A 213 -12.15 2.13 6.59
CA LEU A 213 -11.17 3.18 6.77
C LEU A 213 -11.44 4.08 8.00
N PRO A 214 -12.68 4.48 8.32
CA PRO A 214 -12.98 5.23 9.54
C PRO A 214 -12.61 4.49 10.83
N LYS A 215 -12.76 3.17 10.87
CA LYS A 215 -12.35 2.36 12.02
C LYS A 215 -10.82 2.26 12.12
N ALA A 216 -10.12 2.09 10.99
CA ALA A 216 -8.67 2.09 10.96
C ALA A 216 -8.08 3.39 11.53
N LYS A 217 -8.56 4.55 11.06
CA LYS A 217 -8.16 5.88 11.56
C LYS A 217 -8.45 6.06 13.07
N ARG A 218 -9.59 5.53 13.55
CA ARG A 218 -9.91 5.54 14.99
C ARG A 218 -8.95 4.70 15.82
N LEU A 219 -8.53 3.53 15.32
CA LEU A 219 -7.58 2.67 15.99
C LEU A 219 -6.18 3.29 16.05
N ILE A 220 -5.73 3.95 14.99
CA ILE A 220 -4.46 4.70 14.96
C ILE A 220 -4.44 5.72 16.10
N ASN A 221 -5.45 6.58 16.16
CA ASN A 221 -5.58 7.58 17.23
C ASN A 221 -5.60 6.94 18.63
N ALA A 222 -6.25 5.78 18.78
CA ALA A 222 -6.28 5.06 20.05
C ALA A 222 -4.89 4.53 20.44
N ARG A 223 -4.11 4.02 19.48
CA ARG A 223 -2.74 3.53 19.70
C ARG A 223 -1.77 4.65 20.02
N GLU A 224 -1.85 5.76 19.32
CA GLU A 224 -1.05 6.96 19.62
C GLU A 224 -1.29 7.44 21.06
N LYS A 225 -2.55 7.54 21.49
CA LYS A 225 -2.90 7.90 22.88
C LYS A 225 -2.37 6.89 23.89
N ALA A 226 -2.46 5.59 23.57
CA ALA A 226 -1.92 4.54 24.44
C ALA A 226 -0.40 4.65 24.59
N ILE A 227 0.32 4.88 23.49
CA ILE A 227 1.77 5.12 23.48
C ILE A 227 2.12 6.32 24.36
N GLN A 228 1.41 7.44 24.22
CA GLN A 228 1.62 8.62 25.05
C GLN A 228 1.44 8.31 26.55
N ALA A 229 0.37 7.60 26.91
CA ALA A 229 0.11 7.21 28.30
C ALA A 229 1.20 6.29 28.89
N VAL A 230 1.69 5.33 28.11
CA VAL A 230 2.78 4.43 28.54
C VAL A 230 4.09 5.20 28.68
N LYS A 231 4.44 6.08 27.73
CA LYS A 231 5.63 6.96 27.84
C LYS A 231 5.60 7.82 29.11
N LEU A 232 4.45 8.41 29.44
CA LEU A 232 4.28 9.17 30.68
C LEU A 232 4.49 8.30 31.93
N SER A 233 4.03 7.05 31.89
CA SER A 233 4.21 6.10 32.99
C SER A 233 5.68 5.70 33.18
N ILE A 234 6.40 5.45 32.08
CA ILE A 234 7.85 5.19 32.08
C ILE A 234 8.60 6.37 32.70
N GLY A 235 8.28 7.60 32.29
CA GLY A 235 8.91 8.82 32.84
C GLY A 235 8.71 8.97 34.35
N LYS A 236 7.53 8.61 34.87
CA LYS A 236 7.25 8.60 36.32
C LYS A 236 8.01 7.50 37.07
N SER A 237 8.09 6.29 36.52
CA SER A 237 8.84 5.19 37.13
C SER A 237 10.35 5.45 37.14
N ALA A 238 10.89 6.05 36.08
CA ALA A 238 12.30 6.43 35.99
C ALA A 238 12.67 7.53 37.00
N SER A 239 11.84 8.56 37.16
CA SER A 239 12.09 9.64 38.14
C SER A 239 11.99 9.16 39.59
N SER A 240 11.02 8.27 39.90
CA SER A 240 10.91 7.64 41.23
C SER A 240 12.13 6.77 41.56
N THR A 241 12.71 6.10 40.57
CA THR A 241 13.91 5.27 40.77
C THR A 241 15.14 6.14 41.02
N ALA A 242 15.30 7.25 40.29
CA ALA A 242 16.40 8.19 40.46
C ALA A 242 16.39 8.92 41.82
N ALA A 243 15.20 9.23 42.36
CA ALA A 243 15.04 9.87 43.66
C ALA A 243 15.39 8.94 44.86
N ARG A 244 15.47 7.62 44.64
CA ARG A 244 15.78 6.62 45.67
C ARG A 244 17.27 6.31 45.85
N ILE A 245 18.15 6.81 44.98
CA ILE A 245 19.60 6.62 45.14
C ILE A 245 20.10 7.62 46.20
N PRO A 246 20.53 7.17 47.41
CA PRO A 246 21.01 8.09 48.42
C PRO A 246 22.30 8.75 47.93
N LYS A 247 22.37 10.08 48.05
CA LYS A 247 23.64 10.82 47.97
C LYS A 247 24.54 10.27 49.08
N SER A 248 25.48 9.40 48.74
CA SER A 248 26.52 8.96 49.66
C SER A 248 27.27 10.20 50.15
N ALA A 249 27.25 10.38 51.47
CA ALA A 249 27.80 11.50 52.20
C ALA A 249 29.29 11.71 51.92
N GLN A 250 29.69 12.98 51.77
CA GLN A 250 31.03 13.47 52.05
C GLN A 250 31.13 13.79 53.54
#